data_AF-A0A485MMU5-F1
#
_entry.id   AF-A0A485MMU5-F1
#
_cell.length_a   1.000
_cell.length_b   1.000
_cell.length_c   1.000
_cell.angle_alpha   90.00
_cell.angle_beta   90.00
_cell.angle_gamma   90.00
#
_symmetry.space_group_name_H-M   'P 1'
#
loop_
_entity.id
_entity.type
_entity.pdbx_description
1 polymer ?
#
loop_
_entity_poly.entity_id
_entity_poly.type
_entity_poly.pdbx_seq_one_letter_code
_entity_poly.pdbx_strand_id
1 'polypeptide(L)'
;MQIGADGHNSGVRQAAGIQNISWNYDQSAVVATLHLSEATENNVAWQRFLPSGPIALLPLSDTLSSLVWSTSHEHAAELVSMEEEKFVDAINSAFWSDANHTDFIDSAGTMLQYAVAFLKPTKVSARQLPPSVARVDARSRMSFPLGLGHAAEYVRPRLALIGDAAHRVHPLAGQGVNMGFGDISSLVHHLSAAAFNGKDLGSMSHLTGYETDRQRHNTALLAATDLLKRLYSTSATPLVLLRTWGLQATNAVSPLKEQIMAFASK
;
A
#
# COMPACT_ATOMS: atom_id res chain seq x y z
N MET A 1 18.57 26.80 -1.17
CA MET A 1 18.11 25.55 -0.53
C MET A 1 17.90 24.53 -1.64
N GLN A 2 18.27 23.27 -1.40
CA GLN A 2 18.05 22.14 -2.31
C GLN A 2 16.90 21.27 -1.78
N ILE A 3 16.09 20.72 -2.69
CA ILE A 3 15.01 19.78 -2.35
C ILE A 3 15.27 18.47 -3.11
N GLY A 4 15.43 17.36 -2.38
CA GLY A 4 15.56 16.02 -2.94
C GLY A 4 14.19 15.36 -3.10
N ALA A 5 13.78 15.15 -4.34
CA ALA A 5 12.53 14.50 -4.73
C ALA A 5 12.77 13.45 -5.84
N ASP A 6 13.96 12.86 -5.83
CA ASP A 6 14.54 12.01 -6.88
C ASP A 6 14.31 10.49 -6.63
N GLY A 7 13.33 10.14 -5.81
CA GLY A 7 12.85 8.77 -5.63
C GLY A 7 13.69 7.91 -4.68
N HIS A 8 13.40 6.61 -4.65
CA HIS A 8 13.97 5.70 -3.66
C HIS A 8 15.50 5.60 -3.73
N ASN A 9 16.10 5.75 -4.90
CA ASN A 9 17.55 5.77 -5.13
C ASN A 9 18.12 7.19 -5.16
N SER A 10 17.57 8.08 -4.33
CA SER A 10 17.96 9.49 -4.24
C SER A 10 19.48 9.67 -4.20
N GLY A 11 20.01 10.34 -5.22
CA GLY A 11 21.40 10.78 -5.29
C GLY A 11 21.64 11.97 -4.37
N VAL A 12 20.62 12.83 -4.17
CA VAL A 12 20.68 13.94 -3.23
C VAL A 12 20.89 13.44 -1.79
N ARG A 13 20.13 12.42 -1.37
CA ARG A 13 20.28 11.79 -0.05
C ARG A 13 21.67 11.19 0.14
N GLN A 14 22.18 10.49 -0.88
CA GLN A 14 23.51 9.86 -0.85
C GLN A 14 24.63 10.89 -0.79
N ALA A 15 24.59 11.92 -1.64
CA ALA A 15 25.56 13.00 -1.65
C ALA A 15 25.56 13.79 -0.34
N ALA A 16 24.39 13.92 0.28
CA ALA A 16 24.26 14.54 1.58
C ALA A 16 24.77 13.67 2.73
N GLY A 17 25.10 12.39 2.51
CA GLY A 17 25.55 11.46 3.57
C GLY A 17 24.47 11.11 4.59
N ILE A 18 23.19 11.18 4.19
CA ILE A 18 22.05 10.82 5.04
C ILE A 18 21.87 9.30 4.98
N GLN A 19 21.88 8.65 6.14
CA GLN A 19 21.69 7.21 6.23
C GLN A 19 20.25 6.81 5.87
N ASN A 20 20.10 5.69 5.17
CA ASN A 20 18.81 5.14 4.79
C ASN A 20 18.68 3.73 5.35
N ILE A 21 17.69 3.51 6.22
CA ILE A 21 17.33 2.18 6.70
C ILE A 21 16.38 1.60 5.67
N SER A 22 16.80 0.54 4.97
CA SER A 22 15.97 -0.08 3.94
C SER A 22 15.92 -1.60 4.09
N TRP A 23 14.75 -2.13 3.78
CA TRP A 23 14.43 -3.54 3.77
C TRP A 23 13.83 -3.83 2.41
N ASN A 24 14.58 -4.56 1.59
CA ASN A 24 14.01 -5.09 0.36
C ASN A 24 13.13 -6.28 0.73
N TYR A 25 11.93 -6.31 0.17
CA TYR A 25 11.12 -7.52 0.21
C TYR A 25 11.57 -8.42 -0.94
N ASP A 26 11.48 -9.74 -0.78
CA ASP A 26 11.69 -10.71 -1.86
C ASP A 26 10.50 -10.72 -2.85
N GLN A 27 9.95 -9.54 -3.13
CA GLN A 27 8.74 -9.31 -3.90
C GLN A 27 8.90 -8.11 -4.83
N SER A 28 8.19 -8.17 -5.95
CA SER A 28 7.98 -7.07 -6.88
C SER A 28 6.50 -6.86 -7.11
N ALA A 29 6.10 -5.63 -7.42
CA ALA A 29 4.78 -5.34 -7.93
C ALA A 29 4.84 -5.23 -9.44
N VAL A 30 3.94 -5.93 -10.12
CA VAL A 30 3.62 -5.76 -11.53
C VAL A 30 2.44 -4.80 -11.61
N VAL A 31 2.56 -3.79 -12.46
CA VAL A 31 1.51 -2.84 -12.77
C VAL A 31 1.21 -2.86 -14.26
N ALA A 32 -0.07 -2.68 -14.59
CA ALA A 32 -0.53 -2.63 -15.97
C ALA A 32 -1.88 -1.91 -16.05
N THR A 33 -2.16 -1.29 -17.19
CA THR A 33 -3.49 -0.77 -17.50
C THR A 33 -4.29 -1.87 -18.21
N LEU A 34 -5.45 -2.17 -17.67
CA LEU A 34 -6.33 -3.25 -18.12
C LEU A 34 -7.61 -2.67 -18.70
N HIS A 35 -8.08 -3.29 -19.78
CA HIS A 35 -9.40 -3.04 -20.34
C HIS A 35 -10.36 -4.13 -19.89
N LEU A 36 -11.48 -3.68 -19.33
CA LEU A 36 -12.54 -4.57 -18.86
C LEU A 36 -13.32 -5.15 -20.04
N SER A 37 -13.83 -6.37 -19.89
CA SER A 37 -14.61 -7.04 -20.94
C SER A 37 -15.95 -6.35 -21.21
N GLU A 38 -16.52 -5.74 -20.18
CA GLU A 38 -17.79 -5.01 -20.25
C GLU A 38 -17.64 -3.68 -19.53
N ALA A 39 -18.32 -2.65 -20.04
CA ALA A 39 -18.44 -1.39 -19.31
C ALA A 39 -19.29 -1.65 -18.07
N THR A 40 -18.75 -1.34 -16.90
CA THR A 40 -19.42 -1.54 -15.61
C THR A 40 -19.35 -0.27 -14.78
N GLU A 41 -20.16 -0.15 -13.73
CA GLU A 41 -19.96 0.88 -12.70
C GLU A 41 -18.67 0.55 -11.93
N ASN A 42 -17.54 0.90 -12.53
CA ASN A 42 -16.21 0.60 -12.04
C ASN A 42 -15.80 1.67 -11.01
N ASN A 43 -16.42 1.60 -9.82
CA ASN A 43 -16.19 2.54 -8.72
C ASN A 43 -15.63 1.86 -7.46
N VAL A 44 -15.41 0.55 -7.50
CA VAL A 44 -14.88 -0.24 -6.38
C VAL A 44 -13.46 -0.71 -6.69
N ALA A 45 -12.54 -0.44 -5.77
CA ALA A 45 -11.22 -1.06 -5.79
C ALA A 45 -11.32 -2.50 -5.28
N TRP A 46 -10.88 -3.46 -6.10
CA TRP A 46 -10.85 -4.88 -5.75
C TRP A 46 -9.47 -5.25 -5.25
N GLN A 47 -9.39 -6.01 -4.16
CA GLN A 47 -8.14 -6.58 -3.68
C GLN A 47 -8.36 -8.00 -3.20
N ARG A 48 -7.54 -8.93 -3.69
CA ARG A 48 -7.51 -10.33 -3.28
C ARG A 48 -6.12 -10.68 -2.78
N PHE A 49 -6.05 -11.42 -1.68
CA PHE A 49 -4.78 -11.93 -1.15
C PHE A 49 -4.54 -13.35 -1.65
N LEU A 50 -3.47 -13.55 -2.42
CA LEU A 50 -3.01 -14.87 -2.86
C LEU A 50 -1.81 -15.32 -1.99
N PRO A 51 -1.48 -16.62 -1.97
CA PRO A 51 -0.27 -17.11 -1.28
C PRO A 51 1.02 -16.43 -1.76
N SER A 52 1.09 -16.04 -3.04
CA SER A 52 2.23 -15.33 -3.64
C SER A 52 2.27 -13.83 -3.34
N GLY A 53 1.13 -13.26 -2.92
CA GLY A 53 0.98 -11.83 -2.60
C GLY A 53 -0.38 -11.27 -3.03
N PRO A 54 -0.70 -10.03 -2.64
CA PRO A 54 -1.95 -9.38 -3.04
C PRO A 54 -1.99 -9.02 -4.53
N ILE A 55 -3.16 -9.17 -5.13
CA ILE A 55 -3.51 -8.65 -6.44
C ILE A 55 -4.68 -7.66 -6.28
N ALA A 56 -4.58 -6.50 -6.93
CA ALA A 56 -5.58 -5.44 -6.84
C ALA A 56 -5.93 -4.85 -8.21
N LEU A 57 -7.20 -4.48 -8.37
CA LEU A 57 -7.73 -3.71 -9.50
C LEU A 57 -8.25 -2.38 -8.97
N LEU A 58 -7.65 -1.30 -9.45
CA LEU A 58 -8.02 0.06 -9.10
C LEU A 58 -8.80 0.68 -10.27
N PRO A 59 -10.04 1.15 -10.05
CA PRO A 59 -10.82 1.73 -11.13
C PRO A 59 -10.15 3.00 -11.68
N LEU A 60 -10.07 3.11 -13.01
CA LEU A 60 -9.64 4.34 -13.70
C LEU A 60 -10.81 5.00 -14.45
N SER A 61 -11.65 4.18 -15.10
CA SER A 61 -12.89 4.57 -15.76
C SER A 61 -13.83 3.37 -15.84
N ASP A 62 -15.03 3.55 -16.39
CA ASP A 62 -16.02 2.47 -16.58
C ASP A 62 -15.51 1.29 -17.42
N THR A 63 -14.43 1.48 -18.19
CA THR A 63 -13.83 0.48 -19.09
C THR A 63 -12.36 0.17 -18.79
N LEU A 64 -11.74 0.88 -17.86
CA LEU A 64 -10.32 0.77 -17.53
C LEU A 64 -10.08 0.56 -16.05
N SER A 65 -9.14 -0.33 -15.73
CA SER A 65 -8.63 -0.51 -14.38
C SER A 65 -7.10 -0.59 -14.38
N SER A 66 -6.47 -0.08 -13.33
CA SER A 66 -5.05 -0.28 -13.06
C SER A 66 -4.85 -1.53 -12.23
N LEU A 67 -3.97 -2.41 -12.69
CA LEU A 67 -3.53 -3.59 -11.96
C LEU A 67 -2.38 -3.24 -11.03
N VAL A 68 -2.40 -3.79 -9.81
CA VAL A 68 -1.23 -3.89 -8.94
C VAL A 68 -1.15 -5.32 -8.42
N TRP A 69 -0.17 -6.09 -8.87
CA TRP A 69 0.05 -7.48 -8.45
C TRP A 69 1.40 -7.65 -7.79
N SER A 70 1.40 -7.85 -6.47
CA SER A 70 2.61 -8.16 -5.71
C SER A 70 2.90 -9.66 -5.74
N THR A 71 4.09 -10.05 -6.16
CA THR A 71 4.54 -11.45 -6.25
C THR A 71 6.08 -11.54 -6.13
N SER A 72 6.67 -12.73 -6.21
CA SER A 72 8.13 -12.91 -6.21
C SER A 72 8.81 -12.21 -7.40
N HIS A 73 10.09 -11.87 -7.28
CA HIS A 73 10.85 -11.24 -8.36
C HIS A 73 10.85 -12.06 -9.67
N GLU A 74 10.98 -13.39 -9.54
CA GLU A 74 10.98 -14.31 -10.67
C GLU A 74 9.63 -14.32 -11.39
N HIS A 75 8.54 -14.48 -10.63
CA HIS A 75 7.20 -14.50 -11.22
C HIS A 75 6.82 -13.13 -11.80
N ALA A 76 7.25 -12.02 -11.18
CA ALA A 76 7.04 -10.69 -11.74
C ALA A 76 7.77 -10.51 -13.09
N ALA A 77 8.98 -11.03 -13.24
CA ALA A 77 9.71 -11.00 -14.50
C ALA A 77 9.02 -11.87 -15.58
N GLU A 78 8.49 -13.03 -15.19
CA GLU A 78 7.68 -13.88 -16.06
C GLU A 78 6.41 -13.16 -16.53
N LEU A 79 5.65 -12.54 -15.61
CA LEU A 79 4.44 -11.77 -15.91
C LEU A 79 4.66 -10.59 -16.86
N VAL A 80 5.82 -9.92 -16.76
CA VAL A 80 6.15 -8.81 -17.66
C VAL A 80 6.57 -9.32 -19.05
N SER A 81 7.21 -10.49 -19.13
CA SER A 81 7.75 -11.04 -20.38
C SER A 81 6.78 -11.96 -21.14
N MET A 82 5.73 -12.46 -20.50
CA MET A 82 4.76 -13.37 -21.13
C MET A 82 3.90 -12.69 -22.20
N GLU A 83 3.27 -13.51 -23.04
CA GLU A 83 2.31 -13.06 -24.06
C GLU A 83 1.06 -12.43 -23.42
N GLU A 84 0.43 -11.49 -24.13
CA GLU A 84 -0.70 -10.71 -23.59
C GLU A 84 -1.90 -11.59 -23.22
N GLU A 85 -2.24 -12.59 -24.04
CA GLU A 85 -3.34 -13.52 -23.78
C GLU A 85 -3.10 -14.32 -22.50
N LYS A 86 -1.90 -14.89 -22.34
CA LYS A 86 -1.50 -15.63 -21.12
C LYS A 86 -1.50 -14.74 -19.88
N PHE A 87 -1.14 -13.46 -20.03
CA PHE A 87 -1.17 -12.50 -18.93
C PHE A 87 -2.61 -12.20 -18.48
N VAL A 88 -3.53 -12.01 -19.44
CA VAL A 88 -4.96 -11.81 -19.16
C VAL A 88 -5.55 -13.05 -18.49
N ASP A 89 -5.23 -14.25 -18.98
CA ASP A 89 -5.65 -15.51 -18.38
C ASP A 89 -5.13 -15.67 -16.96
N ALA A 90 -3.87 -15.31 -16.71
CA ALA A 90 -3.28 -15.35 -15.37
C ALA A 90 -3.99 -14.39 -14.40
N ILE A 91 -4.34 -13.17 -14.83
CA ILE A 91 -5.09 -12.20 -14.01
C ILE A 91 -6.50 -12.72 -13.73
N ASN A 92 -7.22 -13.17 -14.75
CA ASN A 92 -8.58 -13.70 -14.57
C ASN A 92 -8.53 -14.94 -13.66
N SER A 93 -7.60 -15.87 -13.84
CA SER A 93 -7.43 -17.00 -12.93
C SER A 93 -7.09 -16.54 -11.51
N ALA A 94 -6.25 -15.53 -11.33
CA ALA A 94 -5.90 -14.99 -10.02
C ALA A 94 -7.12 -14.40 -9.28
N PHE A 95 -8.05 -13.74 -9.99
CA PHE A 95 -9.28 -13.20 -9.38
C PHE A 95 -10.39 -14.23 -9.20
N TRP A 96 -10.53 -15.19 -10.12
CA TRP A 96 -11.69 -16.08 -10.20
C TRP A 96 -11.45 -17.52 -9.74
N SER A 97 -10.19 -17.97 -9.62
CA SER A 97 -9.92 -19.34 -9.16
C SER A 97 -10.28 -19.53 -7.69
N ASP A 98 -11.00 -20.61 -7.34
CA ASP A 98 -11.30 -21.00 -5.95
C ASP A 98 -10.16 -21.82 -5.30
N ALA A 99 -9.00 -21.88 -5.96
CA ALA A 99 -7.93 -22.86 -5.70
C ALA A 99 -7.23 -22.77 -4.32
N ASN A 100 -7.63 -21.84 -3.45
CA ASN A 100 -7.11 -21.73 -2.08
C ASN A 100 -8.21 -21.74 -1.01
N HIS A 101 -9.39 -22.30 -1.31
CA HIS A 101 -10.32 -22.70 -0.25
C HIS A 101 -9.71 -23.90 0.48
N THR A 102 -8.90 -23.64 1.52
CA THR A 102 -8.48 -24.71 2.42
C THR A 102 -9.74 -25.22 3.12
N ASP A 103 -10.11 -26.48 2.92
CA ASP A 103 -11.30 -27.15 3.49
C ASP A 103 -11.50 -26.92 5.01
N PHE A 104 -10.40 -26.60 5.70
CA PHE A 104 -10.37 -26.27 7.12
C PHE A 104 -11.03 -24.92 7.48
N ILE A 105 -11.00 -23.93 6.58
CA ILE A 105 -11.58 -22.59 6.79
C ILE A 105 -13.10 -22.62 6.62
N ASP A 106 -13.64 -23.46 5.75
CA ASP A 106 -15.09 -23.65 5.60
C ASP A 106 -15.74 -24.25 6.84
N SER A 107 -15.09 -25.22 7.47
CA SER A 107 -15.63 -25.87 8.67
C SER A 107 -15.71 -24.89 9.85
N ALA A 108 -14.68 -24.06 10.05
CA ALA A 108 -14.67 -23.04 11.09
C ALA A 108 -15.58 -21.83 10.76
N GLY A 109 -15.64 -21.44 9.48
CA GLY A 109 -16.49 -20.37 8.97
C GLY A 109 -17.98 -20.70 9.08
N THR A 110 -18.36 -21.94 8.83
CA THR A 110 -19.76 -22.40 8.90
C THR A 110 -20.28 -22.40 10.34
N MET A 111 -19.48 -22.89 11.30
CA MET A 111 -19.87 -22.86 12.73
C MET A 111 -20.01 -21.43 13.27
N LEU A 112 -19.12 -20.53 12.84
CA LEU A 112 -19.19 -19.12 13.22
C LEU A 112 -20.39 -18.41 12.57
N GLN A 113 -20.68 -18.70 11.30
CA GLN A 113 -21.85 -18.15 10.60
C GLN A 113 -23.16 -18.60 11.26
N TYR A 114 -23.26 -19.85 11.69
CA TYR A 114 -24.42 -20.33 12.47
C TYR A 114 -24.56 -19.60 13.82
N ALA A 115 -23.45 -19.33 14.52
CA ALA A 115 -23.46 -18.59 15.78
C ALA A 115 -23.83 -17.10 15.59
N VAL A 116 -23.39 -16.49 14.48
CA VAL A 116 -23.67 -15.07 14.14
C VAL A 116 -25.08 -14.88 13.58
N ALA A 117 -25.62 -15.86 12.84
CA ALA A 117 -26.99 -15.83 12.31
C ALA A 117 -28.05 -15.84 13.43
N PHE A 118 -27.71 -16.37 14.61
CA PHE A 118 -28.58 -16.33 15.79
C PHE A 118 -28.69 -14.94 16.44
N LEU A 119 -27.76 -14.02 16.14
CA LEU A 119 -27.65 -12.73 16.83
C LEU A 119 -28.14 -11.54 16.01
N LYS A 120 -28.11 -11.57 14.67
CA LYS A 120 -28.73 -10.53 13.80
C LYS A 120 -29.07 -11.07 12.39
N PRO A 121 -30.31 -10.91 11.88
CA PRO A 121 -30.58 -11.11 10.47
C PRO A 121 -30.06 -9.88 9.72
N THR A 122 -28.86 -9.96 9.16
CA THR A 122 -28.33 -8.88 8.31
C THR A 122 -28.67 -9.16 6.86
N LYS A 123 -29.20 -8.13 6.17
CA LYS A 123 -29.46 -8.15 4.73
C LYS A 123 -28.17 -8.55 4.02
N VAL A 124 -28.21 -9.68 3.31
CA VAL A 124 -27.14 -10.11 2.40
C VAL A 124 -27.06 -9.06 1.29
N SER A 125 -26.09 -8.15 1.38
CA SER A 125 -25.75 -7.27 0.26
C SER A 125 -25.31 -8.16 -0.89
N ALA A 126 -25.87 -7.93 -2.08
CA ALA A 126 -25.48 -8.67 -3.28
C ALA A 126 -23.95 -8.63 -3.42
N ARG A 127 -23.33 -9.81 -3.52
CA ARG A 127 -21.87 -9.94 -3.66
C ARG A 127 -21.52 -9.43 -5.05
N GLN A 128 -21.05 -8.19 -5.15
CA GLN A 128 -20.50 -7.66 -6.40
C GLN A 128 -19.29 -8.55 -6.77
N LEU A 129 -19.17 -8.92 -8.04
CA LEU A 129 -18.08 -9.75 -8.53
C LEU A 129 -16.99 -8.85 -9.13
N PRO A 130 -15.69 -9.22 -9.04
CA PRO A 130 -14.64 -8.46 -9.69
C PRO A 130 -14.88 -8.43 -11.21
N PRO A 131 -14.60 -7.30 -11.89
CA PRO A 131 -14.81 -7.24 -13.34
C PRO A 131 -13.81 -8.15 -14.07
N SER A 132 -14.26 -8.78 -15.16
CA SER A 132 -13.38 -9.60 -16.00
C SER A 132 -12.52 -8.73 -16.91
N VAL A 133 -11.29 -9.16 -17.15
CA VAL A 133 -10.32 -8.44 -17.96
C VAL A 133 -10.31 -9.03 -19.36
N ALA A 134 -10.47 -8.19 -20.39
CA ALA A 134 -10.45 -8.64 -21.79
C ALA A 134 -9.07 -8.48 -22.43
N ARG A 135 -8.36 -7.39 -22.12
CA ARG A 135 -7.02 -7.13 -22.66
C ARG A 135 -6.18 -6.25 -21.77
N VAL A 136 -4.87 -6.33 -21.93
CA VAL A 136 -3.90 -5.41 -21.34
C VAL A 136 -3.48 -4.36 -22.37
N ASP A 137 -3.14 -3.16 -21.91
CA ASP A 137 -2.41 -2.21 -22.77
C ASP A 137 -0.95 -2.66 -22.89
N ALA A 138 -0.55 -3.03 -24.11
CA ALA A 138 0.75 -3.59 -24.46
C ALA A 138 1.95 -2.84 -23.87
N ARG A 139 1.87 -1.50 -23.76
CA ARG A 139 2.99 -0.65 -23.31
C ARG A 139 2.96 -0.32 -21.81
N SER A 140 1.93 -0.77 -21.10
CA SER A 140 1.70 -0.39 -19.70
C SER A 140 2.32 -1.36 -18.68
N ARG A 141 2.72 -2.56 -19.13
CA ARG A 141 3.23 -3.63 -18.25
C ARG A 141 4.63 -3.28 -17.75
N MET A 142 4.73 -3.05 -16.45
CA MET A 142 5.98 -2.73 -15.77
C MET A 142 6.06 -3.46 -14.44
N SER A 143 7.26 -3.80 -14.00
CA SER A 143 7.49 -4.27 -12.63
C SER A 143 8.46 -3.37 -11.89
N PHE A 144 8.25 -3.24 -10.59
CA PHE A 144 9.18 -2.56 -9.69
C PHE A 144 9.37 -3.38 -8.41
N PRO A 145 10.60 -3.42 -7.86
CA PRO A 145 10.85 -4.13 -6.62
C PRO A 145 10.01 -3.50 -5.50
N LEU A 146 9.56 -4.31 -4.54
CA LEU A 146 8.92 -3.81 -3.34
C LEU A 146 9.95 -3.71 -2.23
N GLY A 147 9.84 -2.64 -1.46
CA GLY A 147 10.73 -2.42 -0.34
C GLY A 147 10.16 -1.37 0.58
N LEU A 148 10.69 -1.38 1.79
CA LEU A 148 10.43 -0.37 2.79
C LEU A 148 11.75 0.36 3.05
N GLY A 149 11.68 1.69 3.11
CA GLY A 149 12.85 2.54 3.24
C GLY A 149 12.54 3.77 4.06
N HIS A 150 13.49 4.23 4.85
CA HIS A 150 13.35 5.44 5.64
C HIS A 150 14.71 6.10 5.86
N ALA A 151 14.81 7.36 5.45
CA ALA A 151 15.95 8.21 5.73
C ALA A 151 15.99 8.53 7.23
N ALA A 152 17.16 8.42 7.86
CA ALA A 152 17.34 8.75 9.28
C ALA A 152 17.06 10.23 9.57
N GLU A 153 17.37 11.08 8.60
CA GLU A 153 17.15 12.53 8.61
C GLU A 153 16.43 12.92 7.32
N TYR A 154 15.48 13.83 7.39
CA TYR A 154 14.79 14.36 6.21
C TYR A 154 15.37 15.72 5.79
N VAL A 155 16.11 16.38 6.67
CA VAL A 155 16.65 17.72 6.42
C VAL A 155 18.11 17.83 6.86
N ARG A 156 18.85 18.70 6.18
CA ARG A 156 20.17 19.20 6.56
C ARG A 156 20.27 20.69 6.28
N PRO A 157 21.31 21.40 6.74
CA PRO A 157 21.45 22.83 6.43
C PRO A 157 21.32 23.07 4.91
N ARG A 158 20.31 23.87 4.53
CA ARG A 158 19.95 24.17 3.14
C ARG A 158 19.50 22.97 2.29
N LEU A 159 19.09 21.85 2.88
CA LEU A 159 18.59 20.64 2.20
C LEU A 159 17.30 20.11 2.86
N ALA A 160 16.32 19.71 2.05
CA ALA A 160 15.17 18.91 2.49
C ALA A 160 14.88 17.75 1.53
N LEU A 161 14.48 16.60 2.05
CA LEU A 161 14.05 15.41 1.30
C LEU A 161 12.53 15.24 1.41
N ILE A 162 11.88 14.85 0.31
CA ILE A 162 10.44 14.61 0.24
C ILE A 162 10.12 13.31 -0.53
N GLY A 163 8.95 12.72 -0.25
CA GLY A 163 8.45 11.53 -0.92
C GLY A 163 9.41 10.33 -0.80
N ASP A 164 9.50 9.56 -1.88
CA ASP A 164 10.35 8.36 -1.97
C ASP A 164 11.84 8.60 -1.69
N ALA A 165 12.32 9.84 -1.77
CA ALA A 165 13.68 10.20 -1.35
C ALA A 165 13.85 10.14 0.17
N ALA A 166 12.80 10.45 0.93
CA ALA A 166 12.77 10.45 2.39
C ALA A 166 12.22 9.13 2.98
N HIS A 167 11.17 8.56 2.39
CA HIS A 167 10.54 7.34 2.88
C HIS A 167 9.91 6.55 1.74
N ARG A 168 10.00 5.23 1.81
CA ARG A 168 9.43 4.28 0.86
C ARG A 168 8.57 3.29 1.64
N VAL A 169 7.33 3.11 1.22
CA VAL A 169 6.35 2.28 1.92
C VAL A 169 5.84 1.14 1.04
N HIS A 170 5.35 0.07 1.67
CA HIS A 170 4.72 -1.03 0.94
C HIS A 170 3.43 -0.53 0.25
N PRO A 171 3.21 -0.82 -1.04
CA PRO A 171 2.06 -0.31 -1.80
C PRO A 171 0.71 -0.90 -1.39
N LEU A 172 0.64 -1.66 -0.29
CA LEU A 172 -0.58 -2.35 0.17
C LEU A 172 -1.73 -1.38 0.50
N ALA A 173 -1.42 -0.09 0.67
CA ALA A 173 -2.41 0.94 0.96
C ALA A 173 -2.53 2.00 -0.14
N GLY A 174 -1.76 1.94 -1.24
CA GLY A 174 -1.73 3.02 -2.25
C GLY A 174 -1.31 4.39 -1.68
N GLN A 175 -0.72 4.42 -0.48
CA GLN A 175 -0.50 5.65 0.28
C GLN A 175 0.80 6.39 -0.06
N GLY A 176 1.71 5.82 -0.86
CA GLY A 176 3.03 6.43 -1.12
C GLY A 176 2.94 7.86 -1.67
N VAL A 177 2.09 8.06 -2.69
CA VAL A 177 1.86 9.39 -3.28
C VAL A 177 1.19 10.34 -2.28
N ASN A 178 0.22 9.85 -1.50
CA ASN A 178 -0.45 10.66 -0.48
C ASN A 178 0.52 11.14 0.61
N MET A 179 1.46 10.28 1.02
CA MET A 179 2.54 10.70 1.93
C MET A 179 3.44 11.76 1.30
N GLY A 180 3.79 11.62 0.01
CA GLY A 180 4.53 12.65 -0.73
C GLY A 180 3.79 14.00 -0.78
N PHE A 181 2.48 14.01 -1.01
CA PHE A 181 1.68 15.24 -0.95
C PHE A 181 1.63 15.85 0.45
N GLY A 182 1.55 15.01 1.49
CA GLY A 182 1.65 15.46 2.87
C GLY A 182 3.02 16.11 3.17
N ASP A 183 4.11 15.57 2.62
CA ASP A 183 5.44 16.17 2.75
C ASP A 183 5.49 17.54 2.07
N ILE A 184 4.98 17.64 0.85
CA ILE A 184 4.92 18.89 0.10
C ILE A 184 4.12 19.95 0.87
N SER A 185 2.94 19.59 1.35
CA SER A 185 2.06 20.51 2.10
C SER A 185 2.75 21.04 3.36
N SER A 186 3.34 20.16 4.16
CA SER A 186 4.07 20.55 5.38
C SER A 186 5.32 21.39 5.05
N LEU A 187 6.11 20.99 4.06
CA LEU A 187 7.32 21.73 3.67
C LEU A 187 6.97 23.13 3.16
N VAL A 188 5.95 23.25 2.29
CA VAL A 188 5.47 24.54 1.80
C VAL A 188 4.98 25.41 2.95
N HIS A 189 4.27 24.85 3.93
CA HIS A 189 3.82 25.59 5.10
C HIS A 189 5.00 26.23 5.87
N HIS A 190 6.02 25.43 6.21
CA HIS A 190 7.19 25.91 6.96
C HIS A 190 8.05 26.89 6.15
N LEU A 191 8.23 26.64 4.85
CA LEU A 191 8.99 27.53 3.97
C LEU A 191 8.27 28.85 3.70
N SER A 192 6.94 28.82 3.51
CA SER A 192 6.13 30.03 3.31
C SER A 192 6.17 30.92 4.55
N ALA A 193 6.07 30.33 5.75
CA ALA A 193 6.19 31.07 7.00
C ALA A 193 7.60 31.67 7.17
N ALA A 194 8.66 30.94 6.80
CA ALA A 194 10.02 31.46 6.83
C ALA A 194 10.22 32.63 5.85
N ALA A 195 9.72 32.48 4.62
CA ALA A 195 9.78 33.51 3.58
C ALA A 195 9.06 34.80 4.00
N PHE A 196 7.82 34.67 4.52
CA PHE A 196 7.02 35.82 4.98
C PHE A 196 7.72 36.60 6.10
N ASN A 197 8.42 35.89 6.99
CA ASN A 197 9.16 36.48 8.10
C ASN A 197 10.60 36.92 7.72
N GLY A 198 10.98 36.86 6.43
CA GLY A 198 12.31 37.25 5.97
C GLY A 198 13.46 36.36 6.48
N LYS A 199 13.17 35.10 6.86
CA LYS A 199 14.18 34.14 7.35
C LYS A 199 14.87 33.44 6.18
N ASP A 200 16.11 32.99 6.38
CA ASP A 200 16.79 32.12 5.40
C ASP A 200 16.04 30.81 5.25
N LEU A 201 15.57 30.48 4.05
CA LEU A 201 14.83 29.26 3.73
C LEU A 201 15.63 27.97 4.01
N GLY A 202 16.95 28.06 4.04
CA GLY A 202 17.82 26.93 4.36
C GLY A 202 18.13 26.74 5.85
N SER A 203 17.60 27.58 6.73
CA SER A 203 17.84 27.51 8.17
C SER A 203 17.22 26.24 8.79
N MET A 204 17.95 25.59 9.69
CA MET A 204 17.47 24.41 10.41
C MET A 204 16.27 24.71 11.31
N SER A 205 16.09 25.96 11.76
CA SER A 205 15.05 26.33 12.72
C SER A 205 13.63 26.01 12.27
N HIS A 206 13.31 26.13 10.98
CA HIS A 206 12.00 25.73 10.42
C HIS A 206 12.06 24.40 9.68
N LEU A 207 13.22 24.00 9.14
CA LEU A 207 13.38 22.69 8.49
C LEU A 207 13.20 21.53 9.48
N THR A 208 13.67 21.67 10.72
CA THR A 208 13.42 20.68 11.78
C THR A 208 11.94 20.62 12.18
N GLY A 209 11.19 21.73 11.99
CA GLY A 209 9.74 21.75 12.15
C GLY A 209 9.05 20.82 11.16
N TYR A 210 9.40 20.95 9.87
CA TYR A 210 8.96 20.03 8.82
C TYR A 210 9.34 18.58 9.11
N GLU A 211 10.61 18.32 9.47
CA GLU A 211 11.07 16.97 9.79
C GLU A 211 10.29 16.36 10.96
N THR A 212 10.05 17.14 12.02
CA THR A 212 9.28 16.69 13.19
C THR A 212 7.84 16.33 12.81
N ASP A 213 7.18 17.16 12.00
CA ASP A 213 5.81 16.93 11.57
C ASP A 213 5.67 15.64 10.74
N ARG A 214 6.62 15.41 9.82
CA ARG A 214 6.57 14.28 8.90
C ARG A 214 7.13 12.99 9.51
N GLN A 215 8.23 13.05 10.26
CA GLN A 215 8.76 11.88 10.94
C GLN A 215 7.78 11.31 11.96
N ARG A 216 7.02 12.14 12.70
CA ARG A 216 5.99 11.61 13.64
C ARG A 216 4.95 10.74 12.95
N HIS A 217 4.53 11.11 11.74
CA HIS A 217 3.57 10.32 10.96
C HIS A 217 4.23 9.08 10.34
N ASN A 218 5.41 9.26 9.73
CA ASN A 218 6.06 8.20 8.98
C ASN A 218 6.71 7.13 9.88
N THR A 219 7.25 7.52 11.04
CA THR A 219 7.80 6.57 12.03
C THR A 219 6.72 5.74 12.69
N ALA A 220 5.53 6.31 12.94
CA ALA A 220 4.39 5.55 13.45
C ALA A 220 3.94 4.47 12.44
N LEU A 221 3.90 4.81 11.15
CA LEU A 221 3.60 3.84 10.09
C LEU A 221 4.66 2.75 9.99
N LEU A 222 5.96 3.10 10.06
CA LEU A 222 7.05 2.13 10.07
C LEU A 222 6.97 1.18 11.27
N ALA A 223 6.69 1.70 12.46
CA ALA A 223 6.51 0.90 13.66
C ALA A 223 5.29 -0.03 13.54
N ALA A 224 4.18 0.45 12.99
CA ALA A 224 3.00 -0.37 12.72
C ALA A 224 3.29 -1.47 11.68
N THR A 225 4.06 -1.16 10.63
CA THR A 225 4.42 -2.11 9.58
C THR A 225 5.41 -3.17 10.09
N ASP A 226 6.39 -2.80 10.93
CA ASP A 226 7.30 -3.75 11.58
C ASP A 226 6.56 -4.64 12.60
N LEU A 227 5.63 -4.06 13.37
CA LEU A 227 4.77 -4.82 14.28
C LEU A 227 3.89 -5.82 13.51
N LEU A 228 3.24 -5.37 12.43
CA LEU A 228 2.44 -6.25 11.58
C LEU A 228 3.31 -7.34 10.95
N LYS A 229 4.48 -6.99 10.43
CA LYS A 229 5.42 -7.97 9.86
C LYS A 229 5.82 -9.01 10.90
N ARG A 230 6.24 -8.61 12.11
CA ARG A 230 6.60 -9.55 13.20
C ARG A 230 5.43 -10.41 13.64
N LEU A 231 4.25 -9.82 13.76
CA LEU A 231 3.02 -10.54 14.08
C LEU A 231 2.69 -11.58 13.00
N TYR A 232 3.03 -11.29 11.73
CA TYR A 232 2.73 -12.16 10.62
C TYR A 232 3.84 -13.14 10.21
N SER A 233 5.10 -12.87 10.56
CA SER A 233 6.27 -13.68 10.24
C SER A 233 6.60 -14.73 11.32
N THR A 234 5.92 -14.70 12.46
CA THR A 234 6.14 -15.65 13.55
C THR A 234 5.25 -16.89 13.34
N SER A 235 5.87 -18.05 13.16
CA SER A 235 5.20 -19.35 12.92
C SER A 235 4.67 -20.05 14.19
N ALA A 236 4.59 -19.33 15.31
CA ALA A 236 4.13 -19.89 16.58
C ALA A 236 2.59 -19.98 16.61
N THR A 237 2.07 -21.20 16.78
CA THR A 237 0.65 -21.60 16.86
C THR A 237 -0.27 -20.73 17.74
N PRO A 238 0.17 -20.09 18.85
CA PRO A 238 -0.69 -19.21 19.66
C PRO A 238 -1.14 -17.92 18.95
N LEU A 239 -0.37 -17.41 17.97
CA LEU A 239 -0.66 -16.14 17.28
C LEU A 239 -1.70 -16.27 16.16
N VAL A 240 -1.92 -17.49 15.64
CA VAL A 240 -2.96 -17.77 14.64
C VAL A 240 -4.36 -17.64 15.25
N LEU A 241 -4.54 -18.01 16.52
CA LEU A 241 -5.79 -17.80 17.27
C LEU A 241 -6.06 -16.32 17.54
N LEU A 242 -5.00 -15.55 17.82
CA LEU A 242 -5.06 -14.10 18.03
C LEU A 242 -5.46 -13.34 16.75
N ARG A 243 -5.09 -13.84 15.55
CA ARG A 243 -5.56 -13.29 14.26
C ARG A 243 -7.07 -13.45 14.08
N THR A 244 -7.62 -14.63 14.40
CA THR A 244 -9.06 -14.91 14.26
C THR A 244 -9.88 -14.11 15.27
N TRP A 245 -9.38 -13.94 16.50
CA TRP A 245 -10.03 -13.12 17.53
C TRP A 245 -9.86 -11.61 17.29
N GLY A 246 -8.72 -11.17 16.75
CA GLY A 246 -8.44 -9.78 16.43
C GLY A 246 -9.35 -9.22 15.34
N LEU A 247 -9.54 -9.97 14.24
CA LEU A 247 -10.45 -9.58 13.14
C LEU A 247 -11.92 -9.55 13.60
N GLN A 248 -12.33 -10.44 14.51
CA GLN A 248 -13.67 -10.45 15.08
C GLN A 248 -13.89 -9.33 16.11
N ALA A 249 -12.87 -9.01 16.92
CA ALA A 249 -12.92 -7.89 17.87
C ALA A 249 -13.01 -6.54 17.13
N THR A 250 -12.28 -6.35 16.03
CA THR A 250 -12.40 -5.14 15.20
C THR A 250 -13.78 -4.99 14.54
N ASN A 251 -14.45 -6.10 14.21
CA ASN A 251 -15.81 -6.06 13.67
C ASN A 251 -16.90 -5.86 14.74
N ALA A 252 -16.59 -6.11 16.02
CA ALA A 252 -17.51 -5.92 17.14
C ALA A 252 -17.49 -4.49 17.71
N VAL A 253 -16.44 -3.70 17.42
CA VAL A 253 -16.23 -2.38 18.03
C VAL A 253 -16.27 -1.29 16.96
N SER A 254 -17.48 -0.80 16.65
CA SER A 254 -17.74 0.30 15.71
C SER A 254 -16.81 1.53 15.81
N PRO A 255 -16.42 2.03 17.01
CA PRO A 255 -15.59 3.24 17.09
C PRO A 255 -14.13 3.05 16.65
N LEU A 256 -13.60 1.81 16.65
CA LEU A 256 -12.22 1.55 16.23
C LEU A 256 -12.08 1.64 14.70
N LYS A 257 -13.12 1.23 13.96
CA LYS A 257 -13.18 1.35 12.49
C LYS A 257 -13.19 2.82 12.05
N GLU A 258 -13.91 3.67 12.77
CA GLU A 258 -13.95 5.12 12.52
C GLU A 258 -12.60 5.80 12.82
N GLN A 259 -11.90 5.39 13.87
CA GLN A 259 -10.56 5.91 14.17
C GLN A 259 -9.50 5.49 13.15
N ILE A 260 -9.55 4.24 12.67
CA ILE A 260 -8.64 3.75 11.61
C ILE A 260 -8.92 4.48 10.30
N MET A 261 -10.19 4.70 9.94
CA MET A 261 -10.57 5.48 8.76
C MET A 261 -10.18 6.96 8.88
N ALA A 262 -10.33 7.56 10.06
CA ALA A 262 -9.93 8.94 10.32
C ALA A 262 -8.40 9.13 10.26
N PHE A 263 -7.62 8.12 10.64
CA PHE A 263 -6.17 8.11 10.52
C PHE A 263 -5.69 7.91 9.07
N ALA A 264 -6.49 7.23 8.23
CA ALA A 264 -6.21 7.06 6.81
C ALA A 264 -6.59 8.29 5.93
N SER A 265 -7.35 9.23 6.49
CA SER A 265 -7.92 10.39 5.76
C SER A 265 -7.25 11.74 6.09
N LYS A 266 -6.15 11.76 6.84
CA LYS A 266 -5.35 12.96 7.14
C LYS A 266 -3.95 12.84 6.56
#